data_AF-A0A6D2C7Y1-F1
#
_entry.id   AF-A0A6D2C7Y1-F1
#
_cell.length_a   1.000
_cell.length_b   1.000
_cell.length_c   1.000
_cell.angle_alpha   90.00
_cell.angle_beta   90.00
_cell.angle_gamma   90.00
#
_symmetry.space_group_name_H-M   'P 1'
#
loop_
_entity.id
_entity.type
_entity.pdbx_description
1 polymer ?
#
loop_
_entity_poly.entity_id
_entity_poly.type
_entity_poly.pdbx_seq_one_letter_code
_entity_poly.pdbx_strand_id
1 'polypeptide(L)'
;MQKLLLILCVNIIFCACSSTLPTFSYESDSTLKSSIEEKATPAYPQAYFAVLSDTHIYDTNLGVDGEAFKEYLNNDRKMLVQSVEILESALSDIASKKPQFVLISGDLTKDGEISSHEILQKRLYDLKAQGIQTYVVPGNHDVNNSHARSFHGATTKQVKSAQKEDFARIYADFGYNQAIKKRSRFSKLYYRASGGFMDFWA
;
A
#
# COMPACT_ATOMS: atom_id res chain seq x y z
N MET A 1 -58.77 -16.41 8.10
CA MET A 1 -57.44 -17.01 7.82
C MET A 1 -56.35 -15.93 7.79
N GLN A 2 -56.20 -15.13 8.85
CA GLN A 2 -55.23 -14.01 8.84
C GLN A 2 -54.61 -13.73 10.22
N LYS A 3 -54.81 -14.64 11.19
CA LYS A 3 -54.17 -14.59 12.52
C LYS A 3 -53.27 -15.79 12.82
N LEU A 4 -53.14 -16.73 11.89
CA LEU A 4 -52.26 -17.91 12.04
C LEU A 4 -50.95 -17.79 11.25
N LEU A 5 -50.81 -16.78 10.37
CA LEU A 5 -49.59 -16.56 9.58
C LEU A 5 -48.56 -15.66 10.30
N LEU A 6 -48.95 -14.96 11.37
CA LEU A 6 -48.07 -14.03 12.08
C LEU A 6 -47.24 -14.70 13.19
N ILE A 7 -47.55 -15.94 13.57
CA ILE A 7 -46.80 -16.70 14.60
C ILE A 7 -45.66 -17.53 13.98
N LEU A 8 -45.67 -17.74 12.65
CA LEU A 8 -44.59 -18.44 11.94
C LEU A 8 -43.42 -17.53 11.54
N CYS A 9 -43.64 -16.22 11.43
CA CYS A 9 -42.59 -15.26 11.05
C CYS A 9 -41.78 -14.69 12.22
N VAL A 10 -42.21 -14.89 13.47
CA VAL A 10 -41.47 -14.40 14.67
C VAL A 10 -40.46 -15.44 15.19
N ASN A 11 -40.55 -16.70 14.75
CA ASN A 11 -39.61 -17.76 15.16
C ASN A 11 -38.43 -17.98 14.20
N ILE A 12 -38.27 -17.16 13.15
CA ILE A 12 -37.14 -17.24 12.21
C ILE A 12 -36.10 -16.13 12.45
N ILE A 13 -36.23 -15.34 13.52
CA ILE A 13 -35.31 -14.22 13.84
C ILE A 13 -34.63 -14.42 15.21
N PHE A 14 -34.31 -15.66 15.59
CA PHE A 14 -33.51 -15.91 16.80
C PHE A 14 -32.46 -17.02 16.68
N CYS A 15 -32.14 -17.48 15.46
CA CYS A 15 -31.15 -18.55 15.27
C CYS A 15 -30.13 -18.21 14.18
N ALA A 16 -29.39 -17.11 14.37
CA ALA A 16 -28.17 -16.81 13.60
C ALA A 16 -27.29 -15.76 14.30
N CYS A 17 -27.04 -15.92 15.59
CA CYS A 17 -25.98 -15.21 16.30
C CYS A 17 -25.30 -16.17 17.28
N SER A 18 -24.84 -17.29 16.74
CA SER A 18 -23.79 -18.12 17.36
C SER A 18 -22.56 -18.01 16.48
N SER A 19 -22.01 -16.80 16.34
CA SER A 19 -20.73 -16.61 15.66
C SER A 19 -19.61 -17.10 16.58
N THR A 20 -19.46 -18.41 16.71
CA THR A 20 -18.14 -18.95 17.05
C THR A 20 -17.24 -18.55 15.87
N LEU A 21 -16.38 -17.55 16.08
CA LEU A 21 -15.32 -17.25 15.14
C LEU A 21 -14.57 -18.56 14.83
N PRO A 22 -14.13 -18.79 13.59
CA PRO A 22 -13.31 -19.96 13.30
C PRO A 22 -12.10 -19.93 14.23
N THR A 23 -12.00 -20.92 15.11
CA THR A 23 -10.83 -21.09 15.97
C THR A 23 -9.71 -21.63 15.09
N PHE A 24 -8.53 -21.02 15.16
CA PHE A 24 -7.38 -21.57 14.45
C PHE A 24 -7.05 -22.95 15.03
N SER A 25 -6.61 -23.91 14.20
CA SER A 25 -6.37 -25.29 14.65
C SER A 25 -5.38 -25.39 15.81
N TYR A 26 -4.47 -24.42 15.97
CA TYR A 26 -3.52 -24.36 17.09
C TYR A 26 -4.19 -24.06 18.44
N GLU A 27 -5.38 -23.47 18.46
CA GLU A 27 -6.09 -23.14 19.70
C GLU A 27 -6.71 -24.38 20.36
N SER A 28 -7.13 -25.36 19.55
CA SER A 28 -7.73 -26.61 20.00
C SER A 28 -6.75 -27.78 20.10
N ASP A 29 -5.63 -27.71 19.39
CA ASP A 29 -4.63 -28.77 19.37
C ASP A 29 -3.50 -28.46 20.36
N SER A 30 -3.51 -29.18 21.48
CA SER A 30 -2.53 -29.03 22.56
C SER A 30 -1.10 -29.36 22.12
N THR A 31 -0.91 -30.23 21.13
CA THR A 31 0.43 -30.59 20.62
C THR A 31 1.00 -29.47 19.76
N LEU A 32 0.17 -28.88 18.89
CA LEU A 32 0.52 -27.68 18.12
C LEU A 32 0.81 -26.50 19.03
N LYS A 33 -0.05 -26.25 20.02
CA LYS A 33 0.13 -25.18 21.00
C LYS A 33 1.44 -25.35 21.78
N SER A 34 1.70 -26.56 22.28
CA SER A 34 2.95 -26.88 22.99
C SER A 34 4.16 -26.71 22.08
N SER A 35 4.08 -27.10 20.80
CA SER A 35 5.19 -26.94 19.84
C SER A 35 5.50 -25.48 19.48
N ILE A 36 4.49 -24.60 19.53
CA ILE A 36 4.63 -23.15 19.33
C ILE A 36 5.19 -22.49 20.59
N GLU A 37 4.78 -22.93 21.77
CA GLU A 37 5.25 -22.42 23.06
C GLU A 37 6.66 -22.93 23.42
N GLU A 38 6.99 -24.18 23.07
CA GLU A 38 8.29 -24.83 23.29
C GLU A 38 9.39 -24.25 22.37
N LYS A 39 9.03 -23.89 21.13
CA LYS A 39 9.88 -23.05 20.29
C LYS A 39 9.76 -21.62 20.80
N ALA A 40 10.54 -21.29 21.84
CA ALA A 40 10.70 -19.93 22.35
C ALA A 40 10.62 -18.95 21.18
N THR A 41 9.53 -18.17 21.14
CA THR A 41 9.36 -17.15 20.11
C THR A 41 10.62 -16.31 20.13
N PRO A 42 11.33 -16.13 19.00
CA PRO A 42 12.54 -15.33 19.01
C PRO A 42 12.21 -13.99 19.64
N ALA A 43 13.04 -13.53 20.58
CA ALA A 43 12.88 -12.21 21.17
C ALA A 43 13.13 -11.18 20.06
N TYR A 44 12.07 -10.80 19.35
CA TYR A 44 12.12 -9.74 18.37
C TYR A 44 12.20 -8.40 19.11
N PRO A 45 13.07 -7.48 18.68
CA PRO A 45 13.05 -6.15 19.23
C PRO A 45 11.68 -5.53 19.00
N GLN A 46 11.20 -4.74 19.97
CA GLN A 46 10.01 -3.93 19.78
C GLN A 46 10.21 -3.03 18.56
N ALA A 47 9.25 -3.08 17.63
CA ALA A 47 9.27 -2.34 16.39
C ALA A 47 8.11 -1.34 16.39
N TYR A 48 8.43 -0.07 16.16
CA TYR A 48 7.44 0.99 15.99
C TYR A 48 7.58 1.58 14.60
N PHE A 49 6.58 1.34 13.75
CA PHE A 49 6.64 1.67 12.33
C PHE A 49 5.26 2.11 11.82
N ALA A 50 5.26 2.79 10.67
CA ALA A 50 4.03 3.15 9.96
C ALA A 50 3.94 2.38 8.63
N VAL A 51 2.71 2.22 8.14
CA VAL A 51 2.41 1.63 6.83
C VAL A 51 1.54 2.58 6.04
N LEU A 52 1.86 2.75 4.77
CA LEU A 52 1.11 3.51 3.78
C LEU A 52 0.94 2.63 2.53
N SER A 53 -0.13 2.81 1.77
CA SER A 53 -0.38 2.07 0.53
C SER A 53 -1.29 2.89 -0.36
N ASP A 54 -1.31 2.57 -1.66
CA ASP A 54 -2.31 3.07 -2.61
C ASP A 54 -2.36 4.61 -2.65
N THR A 55 -1.18 5.24 -2.58
CA THR A 55 -1.08 6.71 -2.57
C THR A 55 -1.54 7.32 -3.88
N HIS A 56 -1.44 6.56 -4.98
CA HIS A 56 -1.85 6.95 -6.33
C HIS A 56 -1.49 8.40 -6.69
N ILE A 57 -0.25 8.79 -6.40
CA ILE A 57 0.26 10.13 -6.67
C ILE A 57 0.12 10.46 -8.14
N TYR A 58 -0.34 11.68 -8.41
CA TYR A 58 -0.55 12.20 -9.73
C TYR A 58 0.13 13.56 -9.88
N ASP A 59 0.97 13.68 -10.92
CA ASP A 59 1.52 14.96 -11.34
C ASP A 59 0.45 15.81 -12.04
N THR A 60 -0.01 16.88 -11.39
CA THR A 60 -1.04 17.77 -11.92
C THR A 60 -0.62 18.50 -13.20
N ASN A 61 0.68 18.55 -13.53
CA ASN A 61 1.15 19.05 -14.83
C ASN A 61 0.75 18.14 -16.00
N LEU A 62 0.31 16.90 -15.74
CA LEU A 62 -0.24 16.00 -16.74
C LEU A 62 -1.69 16.37 -17.12
N GLY A 63 -2.28 17.39 -16.49
CA GLY A 63 -3.61 17.91 -16.80
C GLY A 63 -4.62 17.65 -15.68
N VAL A 64 -5.46 18.65 -15.39
CA VAL A 64 -6.45 18.61 -14.29
C VAL A 64 -7.84 19.05 -14.74
N ASP A 65 -8.04 19.22 -16.04
CA ASP A 65 -9.26 19.73 -16.63
C ASP A 65 -9.55 19.12 -18.01
N GLY A 66 -10.60 19.60 -18.67
CA GLY A 66 -11.08 19.07 -19.94
C GLY A 66 -12.03 17.87 -19.81
N GLU A 67 -12.66 17.53 -20.93
CA GLU A 67 -13.64 16.43 -21.02
C GLU A 67 -12.98 15.09 -20.72
N ALA A 68 -11.78 14.83 -21.23
CA ALA A 68 -11.08 13.57 -21.02
C ALA A 68 -10.71 13.33 -19.54
N PHE A 69 -10.30 14.37 -18.81
CA PHE A 69 -10.00 14.26 -17.38
C PHE A 69 -11.28 14.04 -16.55
N LYS A 70 -12.36 14.78 -16.87
CA LYS A 70 -13.66 14.59 -16.22
C LYS A 70 -14.21 13.19 -16.46
N GLU A 71 -14.13 12.68 -17.68
CA GLU A 71 -14.53 11.31 -18.02
C GLU A 71 -13.70 10.28 -17.25
N TYR A 72 -12.39 10.48 -17.13
CA TYR A 72 -11.55 9.62 -16.30
C TYR A 72 -12.03 9.61 -14.85
N LEU A 73 -12.22 10.78 -14.22
CA LEU A 73 -12.65 10.86 -12.82
C LEU A 73 -14.05 10.27 -12.57
N ASN A 74 -14.94 10.32 -13.57
CA ASN A 74 -16.26 9.70 -13.47
C ASN A 74 -16.18 8.16 -13.43
N ASN A 75 -15.18 7.58 -14.11
CA ASN A 75 -14.95 6.15 -14.14
C ASN A 75 -14.03 5.66 -13.00
N ASP A 76 -13.13 6.51 -12.53
CA ASP A 76 -12.15 6.21 -11.50
C ASP A 76 -12.06 7.36 -10.48
N ARG A 77 -12.78 7.21 -9.36
CA ARG A 77 -13.01 8.26 -8.36
C ARG A 77 -11.83 8.47 -7.41
N LYS A 78 -10.62 8.62 -7.96
CA LYS A 78 -9.42 9.00 -7.19
C LYS A 78 -9.36 10.51 -7.00
N MET A 79 -8.83 10.95 -5.86
CA MET A 79 -8.57 12.37 -5.59
C MET A 79 -7.27 12.84 -6.24
N LEU A 80 -7.18 12.75 -7.57
CA LEU A 80 -5.92 13.00 -8.30
C LEU A 80 -5.37 14.40 -8.08
N VAL A 81 -6.26 15.41 -8.13
CA VAL A 81 -5.88 16.82 -7.95
C VAL A 81 -5.33 17.08 -6.55
N GLN A 82 -5.86 16.39 -5.54
CA GLN A 82 -5.45 16.53 -4.14
C GLN A 82 -4.43 15.47 -3.67
N SER A 83 -3.96 14.61 -4.59
CA SER A 83 -3.19 13.42 -4.22
C SER A 83 -1.89 13.76 -3.49
N VAL A 84 -1.23 14.85 -3.90
CA VAL A 84 0.02 15.34 -3.28
C VAL A 84 -0.27 15.94 -1.91
N GLU A 85 -1.32 16.75 -1.76
CA GLU A 85 -1.69 17.37 -0.49
C GLU A 85 -2.11 16.32 0.55
N ILE A 86 -2.84 15.28 0.12
CA ILE A 86 -3.21 14.15 0.98
C ILE A 86 -1.96 13.39 1.43
N LEU A 87 -1.03 13.13 0.50
CA LEU A 87 0.25 12.51 0.83
C LEU A 87 1.04 13.34 1.84
N GLU A 88 1.19 14.64 1.60
CA GLU A 88 1.93 15.54 2.49
C GLU A 88 1.33 15.57 3.89
N SER A 89 0.00 15.57 4.00
CA SER A 89 -0.70 15.46 5.28
C SER A 89 -0.40 14.12 5.99
N ALA A 90 -0.47 13.00 5.26
CA ALA A 90 -0.16 11.68 5.80
C ALA A 90 1.31 11.57 6.24
N LEU A 91 2.25 12.06 5.44
CA LEU A 91 3.69 12.06 5.77
C LEU A 91 3.98 12.96 6.97
N SER A 92 3.29 14.10 7.09
CA SER A 92 3.40 14.98 8.26
C SER A 92 2.91 14.30 9.54
N ASP A 93 1.76 13.60 9.51
CA ASP A 93 1.28 12.87 10.67
C ASP A 93 2.26 11.75 11.04
N ILE A 94 2.70 10.94 10.06
CA ILE A 94 3.71 9.89 10.25
C ILE A 94 4.99 10.47 10.88
N ALA A 95 5.50 11.58 10.36
CA ALA A 95 6.70 12.23 10.89
C ALA A 95 6.52 12.67 12.35
N SER A 96 5.34 13.20 12.71
CA SER A 96 5.03 13.63 14.08
C SER A 96 5.09 12.48 15.09
N LYS A 97 4.77 11.26 14.65
CA LYS A 97 4.83 10.04 15.47
C LYS A 97 6.25 9.50 15.65
N LYS A 98 7.20 9.91 14.79
CA LYS A 98 8.61 9.47 14.81
C LYS A 98 8.76 7.93 14.79
N PRO A 99 8.15 7.21 13.83
CA PRO A 99 8.39 5.79 13.68
C PRO A 99 9.86 5.52 13.35
N GLN A 100 10.33 4.32 13.70
CA GLN A 100 11.67 3.86 13.33
C GLN A 100 11.80 3.73 11.80
N PHE A 101 10.71 3.32 11.14
CA PHE A 101 10.64 3.23 9.69
C PHE A 101 9.21 3.29 9.16
N VAL A 102 9.07 3.50 7.85
CA VAL A 102 7.82 3.53 7.10
C VAL A 102 7.87 2.51 5.98
N LEU A 103 6.80 1.74 5.82
CA LEU A 103 6.60 0.82 4.72
C LEU A 103 5.56 1.39 3.76
N ILE A 104 5.87 1.41 2.46
CA ILE A 104 4.90 1.78 1.42
C ILE A 104 4.68 0.60 0.49
N SER A 105 3.50 0.00 0.56
CA SER A 105 3.21 -1.35 0.05
C SER A 105 2.65 -1.42 -1.38
N GLY A 106 2.91 -0.42 -2.21
CA GLY A 106 2.53 -0.42 -3.61
C GLY A 106 1.45 0.58 -3.98
N ASP A 107 1.14 0.60 -5.28
CA ASP A 107 0.24 1.53 -5.96
C ASP A 107 0.55 2.98 -5.58
N LEU A 108 1.84 3.30 -5.75
CA LEU A 108 2.43 4.57 -5.37
C LEU A 108 1.90 5.71 -6.24
N THR A 109 1.69 5.44 -7.52
CA THR A 109 1.30 6.42 -8.54
C THR A 109 -0.04 6.06 -9.19
N LYS A 110 -0.65 7.01 -9.91
CA LYS A 110 -1.88 6.75 -10.64
C LYS A 110 -1.69 5.62 -11.67
N ASP A 111 -0.76 5.80 -12.60
CA ASP A 111 -0.49 4.83 -13.67
C ASP A 111 1.01 4.72 -14.04
N GLY A 112 1.89 4.85 -13.04
CA GLY A 112 3.33 4.61 -13.20
C GLY A 112 4.04 5.72 -13.95
N GLU A 113 3.46 6.92 -14.03
CA GLU A 113 4.11 8.06 -14.69
C GLU A 113 5.42 8.42 -13.98
N ILE A 114 6.50 8.60 -14.75
CA ILE A 114 7.81 8.92 -14.16
C ILE A 114 7.76 10.21 -13.33
N SER A 115 7.03 11.24 -13.77
CA SER A 115 6.93 12.49 -13.02
C SER A 115 6.19 12.32 -11.70
N SER A 116 5.14 11.49 -11.65
CA SER A 116 4.45 11.13 -10.40
C SER A 116 5.38 10.40 -9.43
N HIS A 117 6.20 9.47 -9.92
CA HIS A 117 7.22 8.79 -9.11
C HIS A 117 8.25 9.76 -8.53
N GLU A 118 8.73 10.71 -9.34
CA GLU A 118 9.68 11.74 -8.92
C GLU A 118 9.09 12.69 -7.87
N ILE A 119 7.79 13.02 -7.96
CA ILE A 119 7.10 13.80 -6.93
C ILE A 119 7.11 13.05 -5.60
N LEU A 120 6.67 11.78 -5.60
CA LEU A 120 6.66 10.97 -4.38
C LEU A 120 8.08 10.84 -3.81
N GLN A 121 9.07 10.52 -4.65
CA GLN A 121 10.48 10.39 -4.23
C GLN A 121 10.97 11.63 -3.50
N LYS A 122 10.70 12.83 -4.03
CA LYS A 122 11.09 14.10 -3.40
C LYS A 122 10.50 14.25 -2.00
N ARG A 123 9.24 13.88 -1.79
CA ARG A 123 8.58 13.94 -0.47
C ARG A 123 9.10 12.89 0.51
N LEU A 124 9.50 11.71 0.03
CA LEU A 124 10.11 10.71 0.90
C LEU A 124 11.49 11.16 1.44
N TYR A 125 12.19 12.06 0.75
CA TYR A 125 13.40 12.65 1.29
C TYR A 125 13.14 13.51 2.54
N ASP A 126 11.94 14.06 2.72
CA ASP A 126 11.58 14.83 3.92
C ASP A 126 11.50 13.93 5.17
N LEU A 127 11.03 12.69 5.01
CA LEU A 127 11.09 11.68 6.08
C LEU A 127 12.54 11.25 6.35
N LYS A 128 13.30 10.98 5.30
CA LYS A 128 14.72 10.59 5.40
C LYS A 128 15.56 11.64 6.10
N ALA A 129 15.33 12.93 5.83
CA ALA A 129 16.01 14.05 6.49
C ALA A 129 15.74 14.10 8.00
N GLN A 130 14.61 13.55 8.45
CA GLN A 130 14.24 13.43 9.86
C GLN A 130 14.77 12.12 10.50
N GLY A 131 15.57 11.33 9.77
CA GLY A 131 16.10 10.06 10.26
C GLY A 131 15.11 8.90 10.21
N ILE A 132 13.95 9.08 9.57
CA ILE A 132 12.94 8.03 9.42
C ILE A 132 13.27 7.25 8.16
N GLN A 133 13.60 5.96 8.31
CA GLN A 133 13.88 5.10 7.17
C GLN A 133 12.59 4.75 6.42
N THR A 134 12.60 4.80 5.09
CA THR A 134 11.45 4.41 4.27
C THR A 134 11.83 3.25 3.36
N TYR A 135 10.88 2.33 3.17
CA TYR A 135 10.98 1.18 2.29
C TYR A 135 9.77 1.13 1.39
N VAL A 136 10.00 1.02 0.08
CA VAL A 136 8.91 0.99 -0.90
C VAL A 136 8.98 -0.24 -1.79
N VAL A 137 7.81 -0.73 -2.20
CA VAL A 137 7.65 -1.73 -3.26
C VAL A 137 6.64 -1.23 -4.29
N PRO A 138 6.76 -1.62 -5.57
CA PRO A 138 5.77 -1.26 -6.57
C PRO A 138 4.49 -2.09 -6.38
N GLY A 139 3.34 -1.48 -6.66
CA GLY A 139 2.09 -2.19 -6.93
C GLY A 139 1.90 -2.45 -8.43
N ASN A 140 0.68 -2.85 -8.82
CA ASN A 140 0.37 -3.14 -10.22
C ASN A 140 0.26 -1.89 -11.09
N HIS A 141 0.05 -0.70 -10.50
CA HIS A 141 -0.04 0.55 -11.27
C HIS A 141 1.32 1.19 -11.58
N ASP A 142 2.38 0.82 -10.86
CA ASP A 142 3.61 1.61 -10.80
C ASP A 142 4.63 1.35 -11.91
N VAL A 143 4.68 0.13 -12.45
CA VAL A 143 5.72 -0.26 -13.41
C VAL A 143 5.13 -0.89 -14.66
N ASN A 144 5.73 -0.60 -15.81
CA ASN A 144 5.34 -1.13 -17.11
C ASN A 144 3.85 -0.89 -17.46
N ASN A 145 3.28 0.22 -16.99
CA ASN A 145 1.87 0.50 -17.15
C ASN A 145 1.58 1.24 -18.48
N SER A 146 0.81 0.61 -19.36
CA SER A 146 0.43 1.19 -20.66
C SER A 146 -0.59 2.33 -20.56
N HIS A 147 -1.19 2.54 -19.39
CA HIS A 147 -2.24 3.53 -19.12
C HIS A 147 -1.71 4.89 -18.61
N ALA A 148 -0.39 5.06 -18.52
CA ALA A 148 0.22 6.37 -18.28
C ALA A 148 -0.24 7.39 -19.35
N ARG A 149 -0.99 8.41 -18.93
CA ARG A 149 -1.61 9.42 -19.81
C ARG A 149 -1.51 10.82 -19.22
N SER A 150 -1.38 11.80 -20.11
CA SER A 150 -1.69 13.21 -19.88
C SER A 150 -3.02 13.56 -20.54
N PHE A 151 -3.72 14.55 -19.99
CA PHE A 151 -5.04 14.99 -20.40
C PHE A 151 -4.96 16.37 -21.03
N HIS A 152 -5.58 16.51 -22.21
CA HIS A 152 -5.59 17.75 -22.98
C HIS A 152 -6.97 17.94 -23.64
N GLY A 153 -7.84 18.73 -23.01
CA GLY A 153 -9.20 18.96 -23.49
C GLY A 153 -10.00 17.66 -23.59
N ALA A 154 -10.41 17.29 -24.80
CA ALA A 154 -11.16 16.06 -25.09
C ALA A 154 -10.27 14.84 -25.41
N THR A 155 -8.94 14.96 -25.33
CA THR A 155 -8.01 13.90 -25.73
C THR A 155 -7.02 13.54 -24.63
N THR A 156 -6.42 12.36 -24.74
CA THR A 156 -5.29 11.96 -23.91
C THR A 156 -4.06 11.71 -24.77
N LYS A 157 -2.87 11.90 -24.18
CA LYS A 157 -1.59 11.56 -24.79
C LYS A 157 -0.81 10.61 -23.90
N GLN A 158 -0.24 9.57 -24.48
CA GLN A 158 0.64 8.65 -23.76
C GLN A 158 1.87 9.38 -23.22
N VAL A 159 2.17 9.15 -21.95
CA VAL A 159 3.40 9.60 -21.30
C VAL A 159 4.24 8.40 -20.88
N LYS A 160 5.51 8.63 -20.55
CA LYS A 160 6.44 7.56 -20.20
C LYS A 160 6.06 6.98 -18.84
N SER A 161 5.82 5.68 -18.81
CA SER A 161 5.70 4.88 -17.58
C SER A 161 7.07 4.35 -17.15
N ALA A 162 7.31 4.28 -15.84
CA ALA A 162 8.53 3.70 -15.27
C ALA A 162 8.66 2.22 -15.66
N GLN A 163 9.86 1.81 -16.07
CA GLN A 163 10.21 0.39 -16.12
C GLN A 163 10.69 -0.10 -14.75
N LYS A 164 10.88 -1.42 -14.58
CA LYS A 164 11.38 -2.01 -13.33
C LYS A 164 12.71 -1.38 -12.88
N GLU A 165 13.60 -1.14 -13.82
CA GLU A 165 14.91 -0.53 -13.59
C GLU A 165 14.78 0.96 -13.22
N ASP A 166 13.82 1.67 -13.83
CA ASP A 166 13.52 3.05 -13.46
C ASP A 166 13.02 3.13 -12.02
N PHE A 167 12.09 2.25 -11.62
CA PHE A 167 11.58 2.21 -10.25
C PHE A 167 12.69 1.97 -9.24
N ALA A 168 13.53 0.96 -9.46
CA ALA A 168 14.66 0.65 -8.59
C ALA A 168 15.68 1.80 -8.51
N ARG A 169 15.86 2.57 -9.59
CA ARG A 169 16.72 3.74 -9.65
C ARG A 169 16.11 4.95 -8.94
N ILE A 170 14.82 5.23 -9.16
CA ILE A 170 14.10 6.34 -8.51
C ILE A 170 14.08 6.09 -7.00
N TYR A 171 13.76 4.88 -6.57
CA TYR A 171 13.67 4.53 -5.15
C TYR A 171 14.93 3.89 -4.58
N ALA A 172 16.09 4.14 -5.22
CA ALA A 172 17.39 3.59 -4.81
C ALA A 172 17.64 3.77 -3.30
N ASP A 173 17.28 4.93 -2.77
CA ASP A 173 17.53 5.33 -1.40
C ASP A 173 16.45 4.92 -0.38
N PHE A 174 15.37 4.31 -0.86
CA PHE A 174 14.22 3.88 -0.07
C PHE A 174 14.15 2.35 -0.02
N GLY A 175 15.30 1.76 0.34
CA GLY A 175 15.52 0.35 0.54
C GLY A 175 16.47 -0.28 -0.49
N TYR A 176 16.38 0.09 -1.76
CA TYR A 176 17.02 -0.65 -2.85
C TYR A 176 18.55 -0.69 -2.79
N ASN A 177 19.21 0.37 -2.31
CA ASN A 177 20.66 0.43 -2.11
C ASN A 177 21.09 -0.31 -0.83
N GLN A 178 20.20 -0.42 0.16
CA GLN A 178 20.46 -1.03 1.47
C GLN A 178 20.02 -2.51 1.52
N ALA A 179 19.47 -3.05 0.43
CA ALA A 179 18.96 -4.41 0.40
C ALA A 179 20.08 -5.45 0.56
N ILE A 180 19.88 -6.36 1.52
CA ILE A 180 20.86 -7.43 1.83
C ILE A 180 20.80 -8.56 0.80
N LYS A 181 19.67 -8.69 0.12
CA LYS A 181 19.47 -9.63 -0.97
C LYS A 181 18.53 -9.05 -2.01
N LYS A 182 18.93 -9.16 -3.26
CA LYS A 182 18.13 -8.83 -4.45
C LYS A 182 17.89 -10.13 -5.21
N ARG A 183 16.66 -10.37 -5.66
CA ARG A 183 16.33 -11.56 -6.47
C ARG A 183 16.15 -11.17 -7.94
N SER A 184 16.66 -11.99 -8.86
CA SER A 184 16.76 -11.65 -10.29
C SER A 184 15.46 -11.79 -11.09
N ARG A 185 14.44 -12.51 -10.60
CA ARG A 185 13.23 -12.84 -11.40
C ARG A 185 12.00 -12.01 -11.08
N PHE A 186 11.92 -11.40 -9.91
CA PHE A 186 10.88 -10.46 -9.47
C PHE A 186 11.50 -9.56 -8.41
N SER A 187 11.05 -8.30 -8.33
CA SER A 187 11.47 -7.19 -7.47
C SER A 187 11.30 -7.45 -5.97
N LYS A 188 11.73 -8.61 -5.48
CA LYS A 188 11.79 -8.92 -4.05
C LYS A 188 13.06 -8.33 -3.47
N LEU A 189 12.88 -7.37 -2.57
CA LEU A 189 13.93 -6.83 -1.72
C LEU A 189 13.79 -7.39 -0.31
N TYR A 190 14.93 -7.78 0.24
CA TYR A 190 15.05 -8.15 1.64
C TYR A 190 15.68 -6.99 2.39
N TYR A 191 14.97 -6.48 3.40
CA TYR A 191 15.46 -5.43 4.30
C TYR A 191 15.75 -6.02 5.68
N ARG A 192 16.74 -5.43 6.36
CA ARG A 192 16.99 -5.64 7.78
C ARG A 192 16.63 -4.36 8.51
N ALA A 193 15.42 -4.32 9.07
CA ALA A 193 15.09 -3.37 10.11
C ALA A 193 15.57 -3.97 11.45
N SER A 194 16.43 -3.23 12.17
CA SER A 194 16.76 -3.47 13.58
C SER A 194 17.10 -4.92 14.01
N GLY A 195 17.68 -5.74 13.13
CA GLY A 195 18.11 -7.12 13.47
C GLY A 195 17.10 -8.23 13.16
N GLY A 196 15.93 -7.91 12.60
CA GLY A 196 14.99 -8.87 12.03
C GLY A 196 14.97 -8.84 10.50
N PHE A 197 14.53 -9.95 9.88
CA PHE A 197 14.29 -10.05 8.44
C PHE A 197 12.88 -9.56 8.10
N MET A 198 12.72 -8.72 7.09
CA MET A 198 11.40 -8.38 6.52
C MET A 198 11.31 -8.83 5.06
N ASP A 199 10.28 -9.61 4.75
CA ASP A 199 9.93 -10.10 3.42
C ASP A 199 8.78 -9.27 2.84
N PHE A 200 9.03 -8.54 1.75
CA PHE A 200 7.96 -7.88 1.00
C PHE A 200 7.51 -8.76 -0.17
N TRP A 201 6.22 -9.09 -0.20
CA TRP A 201 5.55 -9.74 -1.31
C TRP A 201 4.85 -8.66 -2.15
N ALA A 202 5.16 -8.65 -3.44
CA ALA A 202 4.28 -8.17 -4.49
C ALA A 202 3.97 -9.37 -5.39
#